data_AF-A0A671YJE1-F1
#
_entry.id   AF-A0A671YJE1-F1
#
_cell.length_a   1.000
_cell.length_b   1.000
_cell.length_c   1.000
_cell.angle_alpha   90.00
_cell.angle_beta   90.00
_cell.angle_gamma   90.00
#
_symmetry.space_group_name_H-M   'P 1'
#
loop_
_entity.id
_entity.type
_entity.pdbx_description
1 polymer ?
#
loop_
_entity_poly.entity_id
_entity_poly.type
_entity_poly.pdbx_seq_one_letter_code
_entity_poly.pdbx_strand_id
1 'polypeptide(L)'
;MSEDSLVPGSFVVADYMVFALMLVVSAAVGVYFAWTDRDQRSSGDFLMGGRRLTALPVSLSLTASFMSAITVLSNPAEVYRYGANIGFYGISYVLTMVITSEVFLPVFYRLSITSTYEYLELRFNRTTRLLGTGLFIVQTILYTGIVIYAPALALNQVTGMDLWGAVISTGVVCTFYCTLGGLKAVVWTDVFQVGNLNFDTNPLRRHTFWTISIGGTFVWVSIYGINQAQVQRYISCKSITHARLSLYINLLGLLSILLCSVFAGMCLFSVYKDCDPWTAGQVSAPDQLMPYLVMDILRDYPGLPGLFVAAAYSGSLSTVSSSINALAAVTVEDLIKPYTNMSEKHLSWTSKGLSLIYGVLCIGMAGLASLMGGILQAAISIFGIIGGPLLGMFTLGVLCPFANSKGVLLGLMSGLVVSLWLGIGAQIYPPTPAMTRPLSLTTEGCNFTTTDSFNWTSTVQPTQPPLTDNWYSLSYLYFSPIGTIITISVGLLVSLFTGDGGIKAYINKRRHNSLSSCQVFQRHSKGCSSETTSNATDL
;
A
#
# COMPACT_ATOMS: atom_id res chain seq x y z
N MET A 1 9.80 -33.64 -37.04
CA MET A 1 10.10 -32.93 -35.79
C MET A 1 8.76 -32.85 -35.05
N SER A 2 8.72 -33.22 -33.77
CA SER A 2 7.47 -33.60 -33.08
C SER A 2 6.57 -32.43 -32.66
N GLU A 3 5.30 -32.75 -32.44
CA GLU A 3 4.21 -31.84 -32.11
C GLU A 3 4.11 -31.62 -30.58
N ASP A 4 4.94 -30.73 -30.02
CA ASP A 4 5.06 -30.50 -28.56
C ASP A 4 5.08 -29.00 -28.18
N SER A 5 4.16 -28.17 -28.70
CA SER A 5 4.23 -26.71 -28.47
C SER A 5 2.89 -25.94 -28.52
N LEU A 6 1.90 -26.32 -27.69
CA LEU A 6 0.65 -25.54 -27.51
C LEU A 6 0.14 -25.41 -26.06
N VAL A 7 0.93 -25.86 -25.07
CA VAL A 7 0.67 -25.61 -23.65
C VAL A 7 2.00 -25.17 -23.02
N PRO A 8 2.03 -24.13 -22.16
CA PRO A 8 3.21 -23.83 -21.35
C PRO A 8 3.60 -25.04 -20.51
N GLY A 9 4.91 -25.25 -20.29
CA GLY A 9 5.37 -26.39 -19.50
C GLY A 9 4.84 -26.35 -18.06
N SER A 10 4.72 -27.51 -17.41
CA SER A 10 4.60 -27.59 -15.95
C SER A 10 5.98 -27.52 -15.30
N PHE A 11 6.06 -27.04 -14.07
CA PHE A 11 7.31 -27.03 -13.29
C PHE A 11 8.00 -28.39 -13.18
N VAL A 12 9.34 -28.36 -13.17
CA VAL A 12 10.20 -29.52 -12.95
C VAL A 12 10.66 -29.61 -11.49
N VAL A 13 11.30 -30.71 -11.08
CA VAL A 13 11.71 -30.93 -9.67
C VAL A 13 12.74 -29.89 -9.17
N ALA A 14 13.51 -29.25 -10.07
CA ALA A 14 14.35 -28.10 -9.73
C ALA A 14 13.52 -26.86 -9.34
N ASP A 15 12.30 -26.75 -9.88
CA ASP A 15 11.24 -25.84 -9.45
C ASP A 15 10.29 -26.50 -8.41
N TYR A 16 10.63 -27.65 -7.81
CA TYR A 16 10.09 -28.26 -6.57
C TYR A 16 10.82 -27.78 -5.30
N MET A 17 12.14 -27.91 -5.29
CA MET A 17 12.92 -28.05 -4.05
C MET A 17 12.96 -26.84 -3.09
N VAL A 18 12.72 -25.62 -3.57
CA VAL A 18 13.22 -24.41 -2.91
C VAL A 18 12.22 -23.22 -2.81
N PHE A 19 10.98 -23.30 -3.30
CA PHE A 19 9.89 -22.51 -2.65
C PHE A 19 9.54 -23.19 -1.36
N ALA A 20 9.52 -24.53 -1.35
CA ALA A 20 9.60 -25.33 -0.14
C ALA A 20 10.72 -24.80 0.78
N LEU A 21 11.94 -24.61 0.29
CA LEU A 21 13.03 -24.06 1.12
C LEU A 21 12.93 -22.55 1.40
N MET A 22 12.26 -21.73 0.58
CA MET A 22 11.96 -20.32 0.89
C MET A 22 10.92 -20.21 2.00
N LEU A 23 9.86 -21.02 1.94
CA LEU A 23 8.87 -21.17 3.01
C LEU A 23 9.52 -21.72 4.28
N VAL A 24 10.38 -22.75 4.18
CA VAL A 24 11.13 -23.31 5.31
C VAL A 24 12.11 -22.29 5.89
N VAL A 25 12.83 -21.51 5.09
CA VAL A 25 13.71 -20.43 5.60
C VAL A 25 12.88 -19.34 6.27
N SER A 26 11.76 -18.92 5.68
CA SER A 26 10.86 -17.92 6.26
C SER A 26 10.27 -18.39 7.59
N ALA A 27 9.83 -19.65 7.66
CA ALA A 27 9.33 -20.30 8.86
C ALA A 27 10.44 -20.51 9.90
N ALA A 28 11.64 -20.92 9.48
CA ALA A 28 12.79 -21.13 10.37
C ALA A 28 13.29 -19.81 10.97
N VAL A 29 13.29 -18.70 10.22
CA VAL A 29 13.54 -17.36 10.75
C VAL A 29 12.47 -16.98 11.79
N GLY A 30 11.18 -17.23 11.50
CA GLY A 30 10.09 -17.01 12.44
C GLY A 30 10.23 -17.84 13.73
N VAL A 31 10.56 -19.13 13.62
CA VAL A 31 10.78 -20.05 14.75
C VAL A 31 12.05 -19.68 15.53
N TYR A 32 13.13 -19.29 14.84
CA TYR A 32 14.38 -18.84 15.46
C TYR A 32 14.14 -17.62 16.35
N PHE A 33 13.47 -16.58 15.86
CA PHE A 33 13.12 -15.42 16.69
C PHE A 33 12.09 -15.78 17.77
N ALA A 34 11.09 -16.61 17.47
CA ALA A 34 10.13 -17.06 18.48
C ALA A 34 10.76 -17.88 19.63
N TRP A 35 11.88 -18.57 19.37
CA TRP A 35 12.67 -19.30 20.39
C TRP A 35 13.64 -18.35 21.09
N THR A 36 14.45 -17.57 20.36
CA THR A 36 15.45 -16.67 20.93
C THR A 36 14.81 -15.60 21.80
N ASP A 37 13.69 -15.02 21.38
CA ASP A 37 12.98 -13.97 22.10
C ASP A 37 11.86 -14.51 23.01
N ARG A 38 11.78 -15.83 23.23
CA ARG A 38 10.79 -16.46 24.14
C ARG A 38 10.86 -15.91 25.58
N ASP A 39 12.05 -15.42 25.96
CA ASP A 39 12.35 -14.88 27.28
C ASP A 39 12.36 -13.33 27.30
N GLN A 40 12.13 -12.66 26.17
CA GLN A 40 11.74 -11.24 26.14
C GLN A 40 10.25 -11.13 26.48
N ARG A 41 9.93 -10.46 27.60
CA ARG A 41 8.62 -10.58 28.28
C ARG A 41 7.72 -9.33 28.23
N SER A 42 8.07 -8.33 27.43
CA SER A 42 7.22 -7.13 27.23
C SER A 42 6.49 -7.17 25.88
N SER A 43 5.23 -6.73 25.87
CA SER A 43 4.46 -6.52 24.64
C SER A 43 5.03 -5.37 23.80
N GLY A 44 5.60 -4.36 24.45
CA GLY A 44 6.26 -3.23 23.77
C GLY A 44 7.45 -3.64 22.91
N ASP A 45 8.29 -4.58 23.38
CA ASP A 45 9.41 -5.09 22.58
C ASP A 45 8.92 -5.95 21.41
N PHE A 46 7.91 -6.80 21.64
CA PHE A 46 7.27 -7.61 20.59
C PHE A 46 6.58 -6.77 19.50
N LEU A 47 5.95 -5.65 19.87
CA LEU A 47 5.21 -4.80 18.92
C LEU A 47 6.05 -3.66 18.30
N MET A 48 7.10 -3.17 18.97
CA MET A 48 7.87 -1.98 18.57
C MET A 48 9.40 -2.18 18.50
N GLY A 49 9.91 -3.42 18.63
CA GLY A 49 11.35 -3.72 18.54
C GLY A 49 12.22 -2.90 19.51
N GLY A 50 11.66 -2.58 20.69
CA GLY A 50 12.26 -1.71 21.71
C GLY A 50 12.59 -0.28 21.25
N ARG A 51 12.08 0.17 20.10
CA ARG A 51 12.45 1.41 19.38
C ARG A 51 13.96 1.57 19.13
N ARG A 52 14.69 0.46 18.92
CA ARG A 52 16.16 0.44 18.76
C ARG A 52 16.65 0.41 17.31
N LEU A 53 15.73 0.32 16.33
CA LEU A 53 16.08 0.03 14.95
C LEU A 53 16.78 1.18 14.24
N THR A 54 17.56 0.85 13.20
CA THR A 54 18.25 1.80 12.32
C THR A 54 17.51 1.95 11.00
N ALA A 55 17.82 3.01 10.26
CA ALA A 55 17.06 3.40 9.06
C ALA A 55 17.02 2.34 7.96
N LEU A 56 18.11 1.59 7.74
CA LEU A 56 18.22 0.65 6.62
C LEU A 56 17.36 -0.62 6.82
N PRO A 57 17.43 -1.37 7.94
CA PRO A 57 16.51 -2.49 8.19
C PRO A 57 15.03 -2.09 8.14
N VAL A 58 14.69 -0.91 8.69
CA VAL A 58 13.31 -0.38 8.64
C VAL A 58 12.91 -0.03 7.21
N SER A 59 13.80 0.59 6.42
CA SER A 59 13.56 0.86 5.01
C SER A 59 13.32 -0.42 4.21
N LEU A 60 14.17 -1.43 4.37
CA LEU A 60 14.02 -2.71 3.66
C LEU A 60 12.70 -3.39 4.03
N SER A 61 12.31 -3.32 5.31
CA SER A 61 11.02 -3.80 5.80
C SER A 61 9.84 -3.06 5.15
N LEU A 62 9.87 -1.71 5.13
CA LEU A 62 8.87 -0.86 4.47
C LEU A 62 8.72 -1.20 2.98
N THR A 63 9.83 -1.32 2.25
CA THR A 63 9.84 -1.63 0.80
C THR A 63 9.32 -3.03 0.54
N ALA A 64 9.81 -4.03 1.27
CA ALA A 64 9.43 -5.42 1.11
C ALA A 64 7.94 -5.67 1.33
N SER A 65 7.22 -4.80 2.05
CA SER A 65 5.79 -4.97 2.35
C SER A 65 4.85 -4.17 1.44
N PHE A 66 5.38 -3.56 0.37
CA PHE A 66 4.59 -3.17 -0.81
C PHE A 66 5.04 -3.86 -2.08
N MET A 67 6.26 -4.40 -2.10
CA MET A 67 6.70 -5.42 -3.06
C MET A 67 5.88 -6.70 -2.88
N SER A 68 4.62 -6.69 -3.31
CA SER A 68 3.65 -7.78 -3.19
C SER A 68 3.39 -8.43 -4.54
N ALA A 69 2.75 -9.61 -4.57
CA ALA A 69 2.32 -10.23 -5.83
C ALA A 69 1.49 -9.25 -6.69
N ILE A 70 0.66 -8.38 -6.09
CA ILE A 70 -0.10 -7.36 -6.83
C ILE A 70 0.85 -6.42 -7.63
N THR A 71 1.98 -6.02 -7.05
CA THR A 71 2.97 -5.19 -7.75
C THR A 71 3.85 -5.93 -8.76
N VAL A 72 4.04 -7.25 -8.58
CA VAL A 72 4.88 -8.08 -9.46
C VAL A 72 4.08 -8.63 -10.65
N LEU A 73 2.79 -8.93 -10.46
CA LEU A 73 1.92 -9.55 -11.45
C LEU A 73 1.03 -8.51 -12.16
N SER A 74 0.30 -7.71 -11.38
CA SER A 74 -0.74 -6.83 -11.92
C SER A 74 -0.20 -5.53 -12.51
N ASN A 75 0.90 -4.96 -12.00
CA ASN A 75 1.48 -3.75 -12.60
C ASN A 75 1.98 -4.00 -14.04
N PRO A 76 2.73 -5.07 -14.36
CA PRO A 76 3.06 -5.42 -15.76
C PRO A 76 1.82 -5.63 -16.64
N ALA A 77 0.80 -6.34 -16.15
CA ALA A 77 -0.44 -6.57 -16.89
C ALA A 77 -1.22 -5.27 -17.18
N GLU A 78 -1.24 -4.35 -16.22
CA GLU A 78 -1.84 -3.02 -16.40
C GLU A 78 -1.07 -2.18 -17.43
N VAL A 79 0.26 -2.32 -17.53
CA VAL A 79 1.09 -1.67 -18.56
C VAL A 79 0.89 -2.29 -19.94
N TYR A 80 0.79 -3.62 -20.04
CA TYR A 80 0.44 -4.30 -21.28
C TYR A 80 -0.91 -3.84 -21.83
N ARG A 81 -1.88 -3.60 -20.95
CA ARG A 81 -3.27 -3.29 -21.32
C ARG A 81 -3.60 -1.79 -21.43
N TYR A 82 -2.87 -0.91 -20.73
CA TYR A 82 -3.15 0.55 -20.67
C TYR A 82 -1.90 1.45 -20.86
N GLY A 83 -0.76 0.86 -21.24
CA GLY A 83 0.51 1.56 -21.46
C GLY A 83 1.22 1.97 -20.16
N ALA A 84 2.46 2.44 -20.28
CA ALA A 84 3.33 2.76 -19.13
C ALA A 84 2.91 4.00 -18.31
N ASN A 85 1.68 4.52 -18.46
CA ASN A 85 1.14 5.64 -17.68
C ASN A 85 1.28 5.41 -16.16
N ILE A 86 1.26 4.14 -15.71
CA ILE A 86 1.52 3.74 -14.31
C ILE A 86 2.84 4.30 -13.74
N GLY A 87 3.83 4.59 -14.60
CA GLY A 87 5.12 5.20 -14.24
C GLY A 87 4.99 6.57 -13.54
N PHE A 88 3.88 7.28 -13.71
CA PHE A 88 3.61 8.51 -12.96
C PHE A 88 3.51 8.30 -11.44
N TYR A 89 3.36 7.07 -10.94
CA TYR A 89 3.48 6.80 -9.50
C TYR A 89 4.82 7.20 -8.92
N GLY A 90 5.90 7.34 -9.72
CA GLY A 90 7.17 7.87 -9.24
C GLY A 90 7.04 9.26 -8.63
N ILE A 91 6.20 10.12 -9.22
CA ILE A 91 5.87 11.45 -8.69
C ILE A 91 5.07 11.30 -7.39
N SER A 92 4.06 10.42 -7.39
CA SER A 92 3.21 10.16 -6.23
C SER A 92 3.99 9.63 -5.02
N TYR A 93 5.01 8.78 -5.24
CA TYR A 93 5.91 8.30 -4.19
C TYR A 93 6.77 9.42 -3.62
N VAL A 94 7.37 10.28 -4.46
CA VAL A 94 8.16 11.44 -3.99
C VAL A 94 7.31 12.36 -3.12
N LEU A 95 6.12 12.74 -3.60
CA LEU A 95 5.18 13.59 -2.84
C LEU A 95 4.75 12.92 -1.53
N THR A 96 4.43 11.62 -1.57
CA THR A 96 4.03 10.84 -0.39
C THR A 96 5.09 10.85 0.70
N MET A 97 6.36 10.62 0.35
CA MET A 97 7.43 10.52 1.34
C MET A 97 7.72 11.86 2.01
N VAL A 98 7.66 12.97 1.26
CA VAL A 98 7.79 14.33 1.80
C VAL A 98 6.61 14.69 2.72
N ILE A 99 5.37 14.39 2.30
CA ILE A 99 4.18 14.63 3.13
C ILE A 99 4.24 13.79 4.42
N THR A 100 4.66 12.53 4.32
CA THR A 100 4.80 11.62 5.47
C THR A 100 5.90 12.09 6.43
N SER A 101 7.08 12.47 5.93
CA SER A 101 8.24 12.83 6.75
C SER A 101 8.07 14.15 7.53
N GLU A 102 7.34 15.11 6.94
CA GLU A 102 7.16 16.46 7.49
C GLU A 102 5.82 16.69 8.20
N VAL A 103 4.72 16.04 7.78
CA VAL A 103 3.39 16.23 8.40
C VAL A 103 3.10 15.19 9.48
N PHE A 104 3.12 13.90 9.12
CA PHE A 104 2.62 12.83 10.00
C PHE A 104 3.68 12.26 10.95
N LEU A 105 4.86 11.92 10.43
CA LEU A 105 5.95 11.34 11.22
C LEU A 105 6.33 12.18 12.46
N PRO A 106 6.46 13.53 12.41
CA PRO A 106 6.87 14.31 13.57
C PRO A 106 5.83 14.32 14.70
N VAL A 107 4.55 14.10 14.38
CA VAL A 107 3.47 14.00 15.37
C VAL A 107 3.56 12.66 16.09
N PHE A 108 3.46 11.55 15.35
CA PHE A 108 3.40 10.21 15.94
C PHE A 108 4.70 9.82 16.64
N TYR A 109 5.87 10.16 16.06
CA TYR A 109 7.16 9.86 16.69
C TYR A 109 7.32 10.53 18.06
N ARG A 110 6.89 11.80 18.19
CA ARG A 110 6.99 12.59 19.44
C ARG A 110 6.00 12.13 20.49
N LEU A 111 4.76 11.82 20.11
CA LEU A 111 3.73 11.34 21.03
C LEU A 111 4.04 9.95 21.59
N SER A 112 4.87 9.15 20.91
CA SER A 112 5.28 7.80 21.35
C SER A 112 4.12 6.81 21.52
N ILE A 113 3.03 7.04 20.78
CA ILE A 113 1.84 6.19 20.73
C ILE A 113 2.16 4.79 20.20
N THR A 114 1.37 3.80 20.63
CA THR A 114 1.52 2.40 20.18
C THR A 114 0.55 2.06 19.05
N SER A 115 -0.68 2.59 19.12
CA SER A 115 -1.64 2.59 18.01
C SER A 115 -1.69 3.97 17.37
N THR A 116 -1.73 4.04 16.04
CA THR A 116 -1.93 5.31 15.31
C THR A 116 -3.29 5.93 15.66
N TYR A 117 -4.29 5.12 16.05
CA TYR A 117 -5.62 5.56 16.45
C TYR A 117 -5.66 6.11 17.89
N GLU A 118 -4.64 5.85 18.72
CA GLU A 118 -4.46 6.47 20.05
C GLU A 118 -4.41 8.00 19.96
N TYR A 119 -3.77 8.52 18.90
CA TYR A 119 -3.77 9.95 18.57
C TYR A 119 -5.18 10.55 18.46
N LEU A 120 -6.15 9.79 17.93
CA LEU A 120 -7.52 10.26 17.75
C LEU A 120 -8.28 10.38 19.08
N GLU A 121 -7.94 9.58 20.09
CA GLU A 121 -8.47 9.75 21.44
C GLU A 121 -7.82 10.94 22.14
N LEU A 122 -6.49 11.07 22.04
CA LEU A 122 -5.73 12.22 22.57
C LEU A 122 -6.16 13.57 21.93
N ARG A 123 -6.56 13.56 20.65
CA ARG A 123 -6.96 14.75 19.89
C ARG A 123 -8.47 15.04 19.94
N PHE A 124 -9.32 14.02 20.10
CA PHE A 124 -10.78 14.12 19.98
C PHE A 124 -11.56 13.38 21.07
N ASN A 125 -11.72 12.05 20.98
CA ASN A 125 -12.35 11.19 21.98
C ASN A 125 -12.21 9.69 21.62
N ARG A 126 -12.57 8.82 22.57
CA ARG A 126 -12.57 7.35 22.42
C ARG A 126 -13.42 6.86 21.24
N THR A 127 -14.54 7.51 20.92
CA THR A 127 -15.39 7.16 19.77
C THR A 127 -14.65 7.32 18.45
N THR A 128 -13.88 8.40 18.28
CA THR A 128 -13.07 8.65 17.08
C THR A 128 -11.95 7.61 16.94
N ARG A 129 -11.29 7.22 18.05
CA ARG A 129 -10.33 6.10 18.08
C ARG A 129 -10.99 4.80 17.63
N LEU A 130 -12.05 4.36 18.31
CA LEU A 130 -12.73 3.09 18.02
C LEU A 130 -13.26 2.99 16.59
N LEU A 131 -13.76 4.07 16.00
CA LEU A 131 -14.16 4.08 14.58
C LEU A 131 -12.95 3.99 13.65
N GLY A 132 -11.87 4.73 13.92
CA GLY A 132 -10.62 4.62 13.15
C GLY A 132 -10.04 3.20 13.19
N THR A 133 -9.95 2.61 14.38
CA THR A 133 -9.59 1.22 14.65
C THR A 133 -10.46 0.23 13.87
N GLY A 134 -11.79 0.36 13.94
CA GLY A 134 -12.72 -0.55 13.26
C GLY A 134 -12.62 -0.49 11.74
N LEU A 135 -12.51 0.72 11.18
CA LEU A 135 -12.32 0.93 9.74
C LEU A 135 -10.99 0.36 9.25
N PHE A 136 -9.91 0.55 10.03
CA PHE A 136 -8.61 -0.06 9.76
C PHE A 136 -8.67 -1.59 9.77
N ILE A 137 -9.36 -2.20 10.74
CA ILE A 137 -9.52 -3.65 10.82
C ILE A 137 -10.23 -4.18 9.58
N VAL A 138 -11.36 -3.57 9.18
CA VAL A 138 -12.10 -3.94 7.96
C VAL A 138 -11.23 -3.76 6.70
N GLN A 139 -10.63 -2.58 6.51
CA GLN A 139 -9.79 -2.28 5.35
C GLN A 139 -8.62 -3.27 5.21
N THR A 140 -7.97 -3.61 6.33
CA THR A 140 -6.80 -4.47 6.35
C THR A 140 -7.16 -5.93 6.12
N ILE A 141 -8.29 -6.41 6.64
CA ILE A 141 -8.81 -7.76 6.37
C ILE A 141 -9.17 -7.90 4.87
N LEU A 142 -9.89 -6.93 4.30
CA LEU A 142 -10.25 -6.91 2.87
C LEU A 142 -9.00 -6.91 1.97
N TYR A 143 -8.06 -6.00 2.21
CA TYR A 143 -6.82 -5.90 1.44
C TYR A 143 -5.95 -7.17 1.56
N THR A 144 -5.79 -7.69 2.78
CA THR A 144 -4.94 -8.87 3.03
C THR A 144 -5.49 -10.13 2.37
N GLY A 145 -6.82 -10.28 2.27
CA GLY A 145 -7.43 -11.34 1.46
C GLY A 145 -7.03 -11.28 -0.02
N ILE A 146 -7.04 -10.08 -0.62
CA ILE A 146 -6.60 -9.89 -2.01
C ILE A 146 -5.09 -10.16 -2.17
N VAL A 147 -4.27 -9.75 -1.19
CA VAL A 147 -2.82 -10.01 -1.17
C VAL A 147 -2.47 -11.49 -0.98
N ILE A 148 -3.34 -12.29 -0.35
CA ILE A 148 -3.24 -13.76 -0.28
C ILE A 148 -3.70 -14.41 -1.60
N TYR A 149 -4.72 -13.85 -2.26
CA TYR A 149 -5.24 -14.37 -3.53
C TYR A 149 -4.28 -14.14 -4.71
N ALA A 150 -3.70 -12.95 -4.86
CA ALA A 150 -2.79 -12.61 -5.95
C ALA A 150 -1.61 -13.61 -6.16
N PRO A 151 -0.84 -14.04 -5.13
CA PRO A 151 0.20 -15.05 -5.29
C PRO A 151 -0.40 -16.44 -5.54
N ALA A 152 -1.59 -16.77 -5.00
CA ALA A 152 -2.26 -18.04 -5.27
C ALA A 152 -2.71 -18.16 -6.74
N LEU A 153 -3.07 -17.04 -7.38
CA LEU A 153 -3.35 -16.99 -8.81
C LEU A 153 -2.10 -17.26 -9.67
N ALA A 154 -0.92 -16.82 -9.21
CA ALA A 154 0.34 -17.23 -9.82
C ALA A 154 0.62 -18.71 -9.52
N LEU A 155 0.58 -19.17 -8.26
CA LEU A 155 0.77 -20.58 -7.87
C LEU A 155 -0.01 -21.53 -8.79
N ASN A 156 -1.29 -21.25 -8.99
CA ASN A 156 -2.18 -22.05 -9.81
C ASN A 156 -1.75 -22.14 -11.28
N GLN A 157 -1.17 -21.08 -11.85
CA GLN A 157 -0.72 -21.07 -13.24
C GLN A 157 0.66 -21.72 -13.44
N VAL A 158 1.59 -21.51 -12.50
CA VAL A 158 2.99 -21.83 -12.79
C VAL A 158 3.42 -23.20 -12.25
N THR A 159 2.88 -23.66 -11.11
CA THR A 159 3.75 -24.32 -10.10
C THR A 159 3.62 -25.85 -9.95
N GLY A 160 4.44 -26.52 -9.11
CA GLY A 160 4.37 -26.48 -7.63
C GLY A 160 5.46 -25.77 -6.79
N MET A 161 6.49 -25.17 -7.41
CA MET A 161 7.47 -24.16 -6.88
C MET A 161 8.55 -24.70 -5.88
N ASP A 162 9.89 -24.42 -5.91
CA ASP A 162 10.79 -23.53 -6.72
C ASP A 162 12.32 -23.89 -6.51
N LEU A 163 13.48 -23.15 -6.53
CA LEU A 163 13.98 -21.73 -6.49
C LEU A 163 15.53 -21.55 -6.71
N TRP A 164 16.40 -22.25 -5.95
CA TRP A 164 17.56 -21.57 -5.30
C TRP A 164 18.50 -20.75 -6.18
N GLY A 165 19.07 -21.34 -7.24
CA GLY A 165 20.20 -20.76 -7.97
C GLY A 165 19.88 -19.41 -8.62
N ALA A 166 18.61 -19.17 -8.90
CA ALA A 166 18.10 -18.01 -9.61
C ALA A 166 18.15 -16.71 -8.78
N VAL A 167 18.01 -16.78 -7.45
CA VAL A 167 17.99 -15.60 -6.56
C VAL A 167 19.24 -14.74 -6.73
N ILE A 168 20.40 -15.40 -6.89
CA ILE A 168 21.69 -14.74 -7.02
C ILE A 168 21.97 -14.36 -8.47
N SER A 169 21.57 -15.18 -9.45
CA SER A 169 21.81 -14.87 -10.87
C SER A 169 20.98 -13.68 -11.35
N THR A 170 19.67 -13.62 -11.08
CA THR A 170 18.80 -12.57 -11.63
C THR A 170 19.17 -11.18 -11.10
N GLY A 171 19.50 -11.06 -9.80
CA GLY A 171 19.93 -9.79 -9.21
C GLY A 171 21.28 -9.30 -9.75
N VAL A 172 22.26 -10.19 -9.87
CA VAL A 172 23.60 -9.84 -10.35
C VAL A 172 23.62 -9.60 -11.86
N VAL A 173 23.04 -10.49 -12.66
CA VAL A 173 23.04 -10.39 -14.13
C VAL A 173 22.23 -9.18 -14.60
N CYS A 174 21.07 -8.89 -14.00
CA CYS A 174 20.31 -7.68 -14.34
C CYS A 174 21.12 -6.40 -14.02
N THR A 175 21.72 -6.31 -12.84
CA THR A 175 22.56 -5.16 -12.45
C THR A 175 23.79 -4.99 -13.36
N PHE A 176 24.44 -6.10 -13.75
CA PHE A 176 25.65 -6.09 -14.57
C PHE A 176 25.36 -5.82 -16.06
N TYR A 177 24.27 -6.38 -16.59
CA TYR A 177 23.85 -6.14 -17.97
C TYR A 177 23.32 -4.72 -18.17
N CYS A 178 22.52 -4.19 -17.23
CA CYS A 178 22.03 -2.80 -17.29
C CYS A 178 23.12 -1.74 -17.05
N THR A 179 24.32 -2.11 -16.59
CA THR A 179 25.47 -1.19 -16.46
C THR A 179 26.48 -1.27 -17.61
N LEU A 180 26.41 -2.30 -18.46
CA LEU A 180 27.28 -2.47 -19.64
C LEU A 180 26.54 -2.36 -20.98
N GLY A 181 25.24 -2.67 -21.02
CA GLY A 181 24.40 -2.62 -22.23
C GLY A 181 24.00 -1.20 -22.61
N GLY A 182 24.64 -0.65 -23.65
CA GLY A 182 24.42 0.73 -24.11
C GLY A 182 23.04 1.00 -24.75
N LEU A 183 22.00 1.16 -23.92
CA LEU A 183 20.59 1.37 -24.32
C LEU A 183 20.25 2.71 -25.03
N LYS A 184 21.23 3.36 -25.67
CA LYS A 184 21.08 4.72 -26.23
C LYS A 184 20.25 4.85 -27.51
N ALA A 185 19.77 3.75 -28.09
CA ALA A 185 18.86 3.76 -29.24
C ALA A 185 17.44 3.31 -28.87
N VAL A 186 17.30 2.07 -28.37
CA VAL A 186 15.99 1.42 -28.16
C VAL A 186 15.16 2.09 -27.05
N VAL A 187 15.75 2.43 -25.89
CA VAL A 187 14.99 3.15 -24.85
C VAL A 187 14.49 4.50 -25.34
N TRP A 188 15.17 5.18 -26.28
CA TRP A 188 14.66 6.44 -26.83
C TRP A 188 13.50 6.24 -27.81
N THR A 189 13.54 5.24 -28.69
CA THR A 189 12.39 4.93 -29.56
C THR A 189 11.18 4.51 -28.75
N ASP A 190 11.39 3.66 -27.76
CA ASP A 190 10.32 3.06 -26.97
C ASP A 190 9.72 4.09 -26.01
N VAL A 191 10.53 4.92 -25.35
CA VAL A 191 10.04 6.05 -24.53
C VAL A 191 9.38 7.14 -25.37
N PHE A 192 9.67 7.27 -26.67
CA PHE A 192 8.90 8.16 -27.56
C PHE A 192 7.57 7.55 -28.02
N GLN A 193 7.49 6.24 -28.27
CA GLN A 193 6.22 5.57 -28.66
C GLN A 193 5.28 5.37 -27.47
N VAL A 194 5.83 5.04 -26.31
CA VAL A 194 5.18 5.11 -24.98
C VAL A 194 5.00 6.57 -24.53
N GLY A 195 5.66 7.52 -25.21
CA GLY A 195 5.71 8.95 -24.93
C GLY A 195 4.43 9.75 -25.16
N ASN A 196 3.33 9.08 -25.52
CA ASN A 196 1.97 9.63 -25.40
C ASN A 196 1.56 9.70 -23.91
N LEU A 197 2.32 10.48 -23.13
CA LEU A 197 2.08 10.82 -21.74
C LEU A 197 0.67 11.39 -21.62
N ASN A 198 -0.24 10.63 -21.00
CA ASN A 198 -1.66 10.97 -21.03
C ASN A 198 -1.97 12.14 -20.07
N PHE A 199 -1.80 13.37 -20.53
CA PHE A 199 -2.09 14.61 -19.79
C PHE A 199 -3.58 15.02 -19.82
N ASP A 200 -4.47 14.18 -20.36
CA ASP A 200 -5.93 14.39 -20.37
C ASP A 200 -6.43 14.73 -18.95
N THR A 201 -7.08 15.88 -18.82
CA THR A 201 -7.54 16.43 -17.53
C THR A 201 -8.88 15.82 -17.09
N ASN A 202 -9.53 15.01 -17.93
CA ASN A 202 -10.79 14.36 -17.61
C ASN A 202 -10.60 13.31 -16.47
N PRO A 203 -11.23 13.48 -15.30
CA PRO A 203 -11.04 12.58 -14.16
C PRO A 203 -11.72 11.20 -14.33
N LEU A 204 -12.53 11.02 -15.37
CA LEU A 204 -13.14 9.74 -15.76
C LEU A 204 -12.18 8.85 -16.55
N ARG A 205 -10.99 9.35 -16.91
CA ARG A 205 -9.93 8.53 -17.49
C ARG A 205 -9.30 7.66 -16.42
N ARG A 206 -9.24 6.34 -16.65
CA ARG A 206 -8.60 5.37 -15.74
C ARG A 206 -7.22 5.86 -15.29
N HIS A 207 -6.32 6.07 -16.26
CA HIS A 207 -4.93 6.50 -16.05
C HIS A 207 -4.58 7.75 -16.84
N THR A 208 -4.24 8.82 -16.14
CA THR A 208 -3.65 10.05 -16.67
C THR A 208 -2.54 10.52 -15.73
N PHE A 209 -1.72 11.46 -16.19
CA PHE A 209 -0.78 12.19 -15.33
C PHE A 209 -1.48 12.72 -14.07
N TRP A 210 -2.69 13.25 -14.20
CA TRP A 210 -3.46 13.85 -13.10
C TRP A 210 -4.08 12.80 -12.18
N THR A 211 -4.68 11.72 -12.73
CA THR A 211 -5.33 10.68 -11.89
C THR A 211 -4.28 9.93 -11.05
N ILE A 212 -3.10 9.67 -11.62
CA ILE A 212 -2.02 8.97 -10.92
C ILE A 212 -1.24 9.91 -10.00
N SER A 213 -0.84 11.11 -10.44
CA SER A 213 -0.06 12.03 -9.60
C SER A 213 -0.88 12.55 -8.42
N ILE A 214 -2.14 12.95 -8.62
CA ILE A 214 -2.99 13.47 -7.54
C ILE A 214 -3.64 12.32 -6.77
N GLY A 215 -4.42 11.48 -7.46
CA GLY A 215 -5.14 10.37 -6.83
C GLY A 215 -4.21 9.38 -6.13
N GLY A 216 -3.14 8.98 -6.83
CA GLY A 216 -2.09 8.16 -6.25
C GLY A 216 -1.41 8.79 -5.04
N THR A 217 -1.16 10.12 -5.00
CA THR A 217 -0.57 10.74 -3.79
C THR A 217 -1.51 10.61 -2.58
N PHE A 218 -2.82 10.81 -2.73
CA PHE A 218 -3.76 10.62 -1.62
C PHE A 218 -3.92 9.15 -1.20
N VAL A 219 -3.81 8.20 -2.13
CA VAL A 219 -3.75 6.75 -1.80
C VAL A 219 -2.47 6.44 -1.03
N TRP A 220 -1.31 6.84 -1.55
CA TRP A 220 -0.02 6.50 -0.96
C TRP A 220 0.27 7.26 0.35
N VAL A 221 -0.29 8.46 0.56
CA VAL A 221 -0.28 9.15 1.86
C VAL A 221 -1.23 8.51 2.87
N SER A 222 -2.38 7.94 2.48
CA SER A 222 -3.19 7.15 3.43
C SER A 222 -2.47 5.86 3.86
N ILE A 223 -1.66 5.29 2.96
CA ILE A 223 -0.81 4.14 3.21
C ILE A 223 0.39 4.48 4.12
N TYR A 224 1.26 5.40 3.73
CA TYR A 224 2.50 5.69 4.48
C TYR A 224 2.30 6.67 5.64
N GLY A 225 1.34 7.58 5.55
CA GLY A 225 1.10 8.60 6.56
C GLY A 225 0.40 8.07 7.81
N ILE A 226 -0.59 7.18 7.67
CA ILE A 226 -1.53 6.85 8.76
C ILE A 226 -1.85 5.36 8.94
N ASN A 227 -1.49 4.47 8.01
CA ASN A 227 -1.79 3.04 8.17
C ASN A 227 -0.84 2.42 9.21
N GLN A 228 -1.41 1.81 10.26
CA GLN A 228 -0.65 1.22 11.37
C GLN A 228 0.55 0.38 10.90
N ALA A 229 0.37 -0.47 9.89
CA ALA A 229 1.42 -1.39 9.42
C ALA A 229 2.69 -0.69 8.94
N GLN A 230 2.60 0.59 8.54
CA GLN A 230 3.76 1.40 8.13
C GLN A 230 4.19 2.36 9.24
N VAL A 231 3.25 3.02 9.92
CA VAL A 231 3.54 3.95 11.02
C VAL A 231 4.36 3.26 12.13
N GLN A 232 3.92 2.06 12.55
CA GLN A 232 4.55 1.22 13.57
C GLN A 232 6.04 0.95 13.31
N ARG A 233 6.45 0.88 12.04
CA ARG A 233 7.82 0.56 11.64
C ARG A 233 8.76 1.74 11.75
N TYR A 234 8.39 2.90 11.22
CA TYR A 234 9.27 4.07 11.29
C TYR A 234 9.29 4.72 12.68
N ILE A 235 8.26 4.55 13.51
CA ILE A 235 8.34 4.97 14.93
C ILE A 235 9.18 4.02 15.81
N SER A 236 9.53 2.84 15.30
CA SER A 236 10.47 1.88 15.90
C SER A 236 11.95 2.19 15.59
N CYS A 237 12.23 3.22 14.79
CA CYS A 237 13.58 3.77 14.63
C CYS A 237 14.06 4.47 15.92
N LYS A 238 15.36 4.37 16.22
CA LYS A 238 16.00 4.99 17.41
C LYS A 238 16.05 6.53 17.42
N SER A 239 15.76 7.18 16.30
CA SER A 239 15.63 8.65 16.22
C SER A 239 14.67 9.04 15.09
N ILE A 240 14.06 10.23 15.20
CA ILE A 240 13.24 10.81 14.13
C ILE A 240 14.05 10.99 12.82
N THR A 241 15.36 11.24 12.91
CA THR A 241 16.25 11.31 11.75
C THR A 241 16.39 9.96 11.06
N HIS A 242 16.50 8.85 11.82
CA HIS A 242 16.48 7.52 11.24
C HIS A 242 15.10 7.13 10.70
N ALA A 243 14.01 7.58 11.31
CA ALA A 243 12.66 7.41 10.78
C ALA A 243 12.50 8.10 9.41
N ARG A 244 12.91 9.38 9.30
CA ARG A 244 12.95 10.13 8.03
C ARG A 244 13.82 9.44 6.99
N LEU A 245 15.04 9.06 7.37
CA LEU A 245 15.95 8.36 6.47
C LEU A 245 15.39 7.01 5.99
N SER A 246 14.63 6.29 6.83
CA SER A 246 14.00 5.02 6.42
C SER A 246 12.92 5.22 5.34
N LEU A 247 12.18 6.33 5.38
CA LEU A 247 11.21 6.69 4.33
C LEU A 247 11.92 7.08 3.01
N TYR A 248 13.01 7.84 3.08
CA TYR A 248 13.76 8.26 1.90
C TYR A 248 14.61 7.17 1.25
N ILE A 249 15.11 6.18 2.01
CA ILE A 249 15.72 4.97 1.40
C ILE A 249 14.61 4.09 0.79
N ASN A 250 13.44 4.00 1.44
CA ASN A 250 12.29 3.24 0.92
C ASN A 250 11.76 3.82 -0.40
N LEU A 251 11.83 5.14 -0.60
CA LEU A 251 11.52 5.80 -1.87
C LEU A 251 12.34 5.21 -3.03
N LEU A 252 13.64 4.97 -2.82
CA LEU A 252 14.51 4.37 -3.85
C LEU A 252 14.04 2.95 -4.20
N GLY A 253 13.71 2.15 -3.18
CA GLY A 253 13.15 0.81 -3.36
C GLY A 253 11.85 0.79 -4.17
N LEU A 254 10.89 1.68 -3.84
CA LEU A 254 9.64 1.81 -4.59
C LEU A 254 9.85 2.26 -6.04
N LEU A 255 10.79 3.18 -6.28
CA LEU A 255 11.14 3.64 -7.63
C LEU A 255 11.78 2.53 -8.46
N SER A 256 12.70 1.73 -7.87
CA SER A 256 13.27 0.55 -8.52
C SER A 256 12.18 -0.49 -8.87
N ILE A 257 11.29 -0.82 -7.93
CA ILE A 257 10.18 -1.75 -8.17
C ILE A 257 9.29 -1.25 -9.31
N LEU A 258 8.90 0.03 -9.30
CA LEU A 258 8.06 0.62 -10.35
C LEU A 258 8.72 0.57 -11.73
N LEU A 259 10.01 0.90 -11.83
CA LEU A 259 10.77 0.81 -13.09
C LEU A 259 10.84 -0.63 -13.61
N CYS A 260 11.08 -1.61 -12.73
CA CYS A 260 11.04 -3.02 -13.09
C CYS A 260 9.65 -3.49 -13.53
N SER A 261 8.58 -3.10 -12.83
CA SER A 261 7.19 -3.42 -13.23
C SER A 261 6.83 -2.83 -14.59
N VAL A 262 7.23 -1.59 -14.86
CA VAL A 262 7.01 -0.93 -16.15
C VAL A 262 7.78 -1.62 -17.28
N PHE A 263 9.05 -1.94 -17.05
CA PHE A 263 9.88 -2.65 -18.03
C PHE A 263 9.31 -4.04 -18.35
N ALA A 264 8.92 -4.82 -17.33
CA ALA A 264 8.30 -6.13 -17.51
C ALA A 264 7.00 -6.06 -18.33
N GLY A 265 6.16 -5.03 -18.11
CA GLY A 265 4.95 -4.82 -18.90
C GLY A 265 5.22 -4.42 -20.36
N MET A 266 6.32 -3.69 -20.62
CA MET A 266 6.76 -3.40 -21.99
C MET A 266 7.35 -4.64 -22.69
N CYS A 267 8.06 -5.51 -21.96
CA CYS A 267 8.49 -6.82 -22.48
C CYS A 267 7.28 -7.71 -22.84
N LEU A 268 6.29 -7.77 -21.96
CA LEU A 268 5.02 -8.49 -22.19
C LEU A 268 4.31 -7.98 -23.47
N PHE A 269 4.33 -6.66 -23.71
CA PHE A 269 3.79 -6.07 -24.95
C PHE A 269 4.65 -6.38 -26.19
N SER A 270 5.97 -6.33 -26.07
CA SER A 270 6.89 -6.62 -27.17
C SER A 270 6.76 -8.06 -27.70
N VAL A 271 6.44 -9.01 -26.81
CA VAL A 271 6.25 -10.44 -27.13
C VAL A 271 4.83 -10.72 -27.63
N TYR A 272 3.79 -10.24 -26.93
CA TYR A 272 2.38 -10.55 -27.23
C TYR A 272 1.63 -9.41 -27.94
N LYS A 273 2.28 -8.73 -28.90
CA LYS A 273 1.66 -7.70 -29.76
C LYS A 273 0.87 -8.31 -30.93
N ASP A 274 1.40 -9.39 -31.52
CA ASP A 274 0.87 -10.02 -32.75
C ASP A 274 -0.08 -11.19 -32.43
N CYS A 275 -0.01 -11.71 -31.20
CA CYS A 275 -0.92 -12.69 -30.62
C CYS A 275 -1.01 -12.45 -29.10
N ASP A 276 -2.17 -11.99 -28.62
CA ASP A 276 -2.47 -11.82 -27.19
C ASP A 276 -3.00 -13.14 -26.59
N PRO A 277 -2.29 -13.79 -25.65
CA PRO A 277 -2.73 -15.04 -25.04
C PRO A 277 -3.97 -14.88 -24.14
N TRP A 278 -4.32 -13.67 -23.70
CA TRP A 278 -5.55 -13.44 -22.93
C TRP A 278 -6.80 -13.44 -23.82
N THR A 279 -6.86 -12.63 -24.87
CA THR A 279 -8.01 -12.65 -25.81
C THR A 279 -8.05 -13.87 -26.72
N ALA A 280 -6.92 -14.56 -26.93
CA ALA A 280 -6.88 -15.90 -27.53
C ALA A 280 -7.37 -17.03 -26.59
N GLY A 281 -7.67 -16.74 -25.33
CA GLY A 281 -8.22 -17.71 -24.36
C GLY A 281 -7.20 -18.69 -23.75
N GLN A 282 -5.90 -18.52 -24.03
CA GLN A 282 -4.82 -19.30 -23.42
C GLN A 282 -4.63 -18.95 -21.93
N VAL A 283 -5.04 -17.74 -21.53
CA VAL A 283 -4.93 -17.20 -20.17
C VAL A 283 -6.29 -16.68 -19.70
N SER A 284 -6.71 -17.06 -18.48
CA SER A 284 -8.08 -16.76 -18.00
C SER A 284 -8.26 -15.33 -17.46
N ALA A 285 -7.20 -14.67 -17.00
CA ALA A 285 -7.25 -13.33 -16.43
C ALA A 285 -5.99 -12.49 -16.77
N PRO A 286 -6.09 -11.16 -16.95
CA PRO A 286 -4.92 -10.32 -17.24
C PRO A 286 -3.80 -10.42 -16.19
N ASP A 287 -4.16 -10.59 -14.91
CA ASP A 287 -3.22 -10.79 -13.80
C ASP A 287 -2.34 -12.06 -13.93
N GLN A 288 -2.71 -13.01 -14.81
CA GLN A 288 -1.95 -14.23 -15.12
C GLN A 288 -0.98 -14.08 -16.32
N LEU A 289 -1.00 -12.96 -17.04
CA LEU A 289 -0.15 -12.74 -18.23
C LEU A 289 1.36 -12.75 -17.90
N MET A 290 1.77 -12.17 -16.77
CA MET A 290 3.18 -12.17 -16.36
C MET A 290 3.68 -13.56 -15.95
N PRO A 291 2.93 -14.38 -15.16
CA PRO A 291 3.20 -15.81 -15.01
C PRO A 291 3.29 -16.60 -16.32
N TYR A 292 2.40 -16.31 -17.29
CA TYR A 292 2.40 -16.97 -18.59
C TYR A 292 3.68 -16.68 -19.39
N LEU A 293 4.07 -15.41 -19.50
CA LEU A 293 5.33 -14.96 -20.14
C LEU A 293 6.57 -15.64 -19.54
N VAL A 294 6.56 -15.85 -18.21
CA VAL A 294 7.64 -16.53 -17.49
C VAL A 294 7.73 -18.00 -17.90
N MET A 295 6.61 -18.70 -18.13
CA MET A 295 6.64 -20.08 -18.64
C MET A 295 6.92 -20.20 -20.12
N ASP A 296 6.49 -19.23 -20.92
CA ASP A 296 6.75 -19.21 -22.35
C ASP A 296 8.25 -19.06 -22.64
N ILE A 297 8.91 -18.12 -21.94
CA ILE A 297 10.32 -17.77 -22.18
C ILE A 297 11.31 -18.58 -21.32
N LEU A 298 10.99 -18.90 -20.06
CA LEU A 298 11.97 -19.42 -19.09
C LEU A 298 11.84 -20.91 -18.77
N ARG A 299 10.86 -21.64 -19.37
CA ARG A 299 10.70 -23.10 -19.22
C ARG A 299 11.97 -23.91 -19.48
N ASP A 300 12.81 -23.46 -20.42
CA ASP A 300 14.04 -24.15 -20.81
C ASP A 300 15.20 -23.91 -19.83
N TYR A 301 14.96 -23.15 -18.75
CA TYR A 301 15.92 -22.79 -17.69
C TYR A 301 15.40 -23.19 -16.29
N PRO A 302 15.53 -24.47 -15.89
CA PRO A 302 15.07 -24.98 -14.59
C PRO A 302 15.52 -24.13 -13.40
N GLY A 303 14.59 -23.77 -12.53
CA GLY A 303 14.77 -22.92 -11.35
C GLY A 303 14.55 -21.42 -11.58
N LEU A 304 14.41 -20.95 -12.83
CA LEU A 304 14.02 -19.56 -13.12
C LEU A 304 12.50 -19.31 -13.02
N PRO A 305 11.61 -20.18 -13.53
CA PRO A 305 10.19 -19.81 -13.64
C PRO A 305 9.50 -19.70 -12.28
N GLY A 306 9.89 -20.53 -11.32
CA GLY A 306 9.39 -20.40 -9.97
C GLY A 306 9.99 -19.22 -9.19
N LEU A 307 11.23 -18.76 -9.47
CA LEU A 307 11.86 -17.65 -8.73
C LEU A 307 10.94 -16.45 -8.68
N PHE A 308 10.36 -16.14 -9.83
CA PHE A 308 9.38 -15.10 -10.04
C PHE A 308 8.18 -15.26 -9.08
N VAL A 309 7.71 -16.49 -8.90
CA VAL A 309 6.57 -16.85 -8.04
C VAL A 309 6.96 -16.89 -6.56
N ALA A 310 8.14 -17.41 -6.18
CA ALA A 310 8.60 -17.38 -4.79
C ALA A 310 8.95 -15.96 -4.34
N ALA A 311 9.40 -15.09 -5.26
CA ALA A 311 9.52 -13.65 -5.03
C ALA A 311 8.14 -13.00 -4.85
N ALA A 312 7.15 -13.32 -5.69
CA ALA A 312 5.78 -12.85 -5.53
C ALA A 312 5.15 -13.34 -4.20
N TYR A 313 5.42 -14.58 -3.78
CA TYR A 313 4.99 -15.13 -2.50
C TYR A 313 5.69 -14.49 -1.31
N SER A 314 7.02 -14.40 -1.31
CA SER A 314 7.80 -13.73 -0.27
C SER A 314 7.33 -12.29 -0.07
N GLY A 315 7.05 -11.60 -1.18
CA GLY A 315 6.48 -10.25 -1.21
C GLY A 315 5.02 -10.13 -0.73
N SER A 316 4.18 -11.13 -0.97
CA SER A 316 2.86 -11.20 -0.32
C SER A 316 2.97 -11.59 1.16
N LEU A 317 3.89 -12.47 1.54
CA LEU A 317 4.09 -12.92 2.92
C LEU A 317 4.58 -11.80 3.84
N SER A 318 5.51 -10.95 3.38
CA SER A 318 5.92 -9.73 4.08
C SER A 318 4.74 -8.78 4.30
N THR A 319 3.92 -8.55 3.27
CA THR A 319 2.71 -7.71 3.33
C THR A 319 1.67 -8.29 4.29
N VAL A 320 1.37 -9.59 4.20
CA VAL A 320 0.41 -10.31 5.05
C VAL A 320 0.87 -10.32 6.50
N SER A 321 2.13 -10.63 6.77
CA SER A 321 2.73 -10.60 8.11
C SER A 321 2.62 -9.20 8.74
N SER A 322 2.89 -8.15 7.96
CA SER A 322 2.74 -6.75 8.40
C SER A 322 1.30 -6.41 8.78
N SER A 323 0.35 -6.79 7.93
CA SER A 323 -1.08 -6.59 8.16
C SER A 323 -1.60 -7.34 9.39
N ILE A 324 -1.25 -8.62 9.54
CA ILE A 324 -1.66 -9.45 10.68
C ILE A 324 -1.06 -8.92 11.98
N ASN A 325 0.23 -8.54 11.99
CA ASN A 325 0.86 -7.95 13.17
C ASN A 325 0.21 -6.61 13.55
N ALA A 326 -0.11 -5.76 12.57
CA ALA A 326 -0.77 -4.48 12.81
C ALA A 326 -2.22 -4.66 13.31
N LEU A 327 -2.97 -5.64 12.78
CA LEU A 327 -4.30 -6.03 13.26
C LEU A 327 -4.27 -6.51 14.72
N ALA A 328 -3.32 -7.38 15.06
CA ALA A 328 -3.14 -7.87 16.41
C ALA A 328 -2.71 -6.75 17.38
N ALA A 329 -1.78 -5.89 16.97
CA ALA A 329 -1.32 -4.73 17.75
C ALA A 329 -2.47 -3.76 18.05
N VAL A 330 -3.19 -3.30 17.03
CA VAL A 330 -4.32 -2.38 17.17
C VAL A 330 -5.43 -2.97 18.03
N THR A 331 -5.76 -4.26 17.87
CA THR A 331 -6.76 -4.92 18.70
C THR A 331 -6.33 -5.01 20.17
N VAL A 332 -5.05 -5.30 20.43
CA VAL A 332 -4.49 -5.31 21.79
C VAL A 332 -4.54 -3.91 22.43
N GLU A 333 -4.05 -2.88 21.74
CA GLU A 333 -3.94 -1.51 22.27
C GLU A 333 -5.28 -0.77 22.38
N ASP A 334 -6.17 -0.92 21.40
CA ASP A 334 -7.39 -0.12 21.27
C ASP A 334 -8.64 -0.83 21.82
N LEU A 335 -8.68 -2.17 21.81
CA LEU A 335 -9.88 -2.95 22.14
C LEU A 335 -9.73 -3.84 23.40
N ILE A 336 -8.51 -4.22 23.80
CA ILE A 336 -8.29 -5.13 24.94
C ILE A 336 -7.71 -4.39 26.16
N LYS A 337 -6.51 -3.78 26.06
CA LYS A 337 -5.91 -2.98 27.15
C LYS A 337 -6.90 -1.98 27.79
N PRO A 338 -7.75 -1.24 27.04
CA PRO A 338 -8.64 -0.22 27.62
C PRO A 338 -9.84 -0.77 28.41
N TYR A 339 -9.94 -2.10 28.58
CA TYR A 339 -10.98 -2.80 29.34
C TYR A 339 -10.44 -3.91 30.26
N THR A 340 -9.18 -4.33 30.11
CA THR A 340 -8.60 -5.46 30.87
C THR A 340 -7.20 -5.13 31.41
N ASN A 341 -7.01 -5.31 32.71
CA ASN A 341 -5.72 -5.08 33.39
C ASN A 341 -4.84 -6.35 33.35
N MET A 342 -4.47 -6.80 32.15
CA MET A 342 -3.68 -8.03 31.93
C MET A 342 -2.18 -7.78 32.15
N SER A 343 -1.46 -8.80 32.63
CA SER A 343 0.01 -8.76 32.64
C SER A 343 0.60 -8.95 31.23
N GLU A 344 1.74 -8.30 30.97
CA GLU A 344 2.48 -8.34 29.69
C GLU A 344 2.60 -9.74 29.07
N LYS A 345 2.85 -10.77 29.91
CA LYS A 345 2.93 -12.17 29.47
C LYS A 345 1.61 -12.65 28.85
N HIS A 346 0.48 -12.43 29.52
CA HIS A 346 -0.83 -12.80 28.95
C HIS A 346 -1.14 -11.99 27.71
N LEU A 347 -0.79 -10.70 27.70
CA LEU A 347 -1.01 -9.81 26.57
C LEU A 347 -0.25 -10.25 25.31
N SER A 348 0.99 -10.73 25.45
CA SER A 348 1.76 -11.35 24.36
C SER A 348 1.09 -12.62 23.82
N TRP A 349 0.54 -13.47 24.70
CA TRP A 349 -0.23 -14.65 24.27
C TRP A 349 -1.53 -14.27 23.56
N THR A 350 -2.26 -13.27 24.05
CA THR A 350 -3.46 -12.72 23.40
C THR A 350 -3.12 -12.16 22.02
N SER A 351 -2.02 -11.41 21.88
CA SER A 351 -1.55 -10.90 20.59
C SER A 351 -1.25 -12.04 19.59
N LYS A 352 -0.56 -13.10 20.03
CA LYS A 352 -0.27 -14.28 19.20
C LYS A 352 -1.54 -15.04 18.79
N GLY A 353 -2.52 -15.16 19.69
CA GLY A 353 -3.83 -15.75 19.39
C GLY A 353 -4.62 -14.92 18.37
N LEU A 354 -4.62 -13.58 18.51
CA LEU A 354 -5.24 -12.68 17.55
C LEU A 354 -4.59 -12.77 16.16
N SER A 355 -3.26 -12.87 16.08
CA SER A 355 -2.56 -13.06 14.80
C SER A 355 -3.02 -14.33 14.06
N LEU A 356 -3.27 -15.42 14.79
CA LEU A 356 -3.83 -16.65 14.21
C LEU A 356 -5.28 -16.45 13.71
N ILE A 357 -6.13 -15.81 14.53
CA ILE A 357 -7.53 -15.53 14.18
C ILE A 357 -7.61 -14.64 12.93
N TYR A 358 -6.83 -13.55 12.87
CA TYR A 358 -6.78 -12.68 11.70
C TYR A 358 -6.18 -13.38 10.47
N GLY A 359 -5.22 -14.29 10.65
CA GLY A 359 -4.74 -15.15 9.56
C GLY A 359 -5.87 -15.98 8.93
N VAL A 360 -6.68 -16.67 9.74
CA VAL A 360 -7.82 -17.46 9.25
C VAL A 360 -8.88 -16.58 8.58
N LEU A 361 -9.20 -15.41 9.14
CA LEU A 361 -10.15 -14.46 8.54
C LEU A 361 -9.67 -13.93 7.19
N CYS A 362 -8.38 -13.59 7.06
CA CYS A 362 -7.81 -13.13 5.80
C CYS A 362 -7.76 -14.24 4.73
N ILE A 363 -7.54 -15.51 5.12
CA ILE A 363 -7.65 -16.66 4.20
C ILE A 363 -9.11 -16.83 3.73
N GLY A 364 -10.09 -16.69 4.62
CA GLY A 364 -11.51 -16.70 4.24
C GLY A 364 -11.85 -15.58 3.25
N MET A 365 -11.30 -14.37 3.44
CA MET A 365 -11.43 -13.27 2.49
C MET A 365 -10.77 -13.53 1.14
N ALA A 366 -9.68 -14.30 1.07
CA ALA A 366 -9.04 -14.65 -0.20
C ALA A 366 -9.96 -15.48 -1.11
N GLY A 367 -10.78 -16.37 -0.53
CA GLY A 367 -11.82 -17.13 -1.25
C GLY A 367 -13.03 -16.30 -1.71
N LEU A 368 -13.19 -15.08 -1.18
CA LEU A 368 -14.13 -14.09 -1.71
C LEU A 368 -13.47 -13.20 -2.77
N ALA A 369 -12.18 -12.88 -2.60
CA ALA A 369 -11.40 -12.14 -3.58
C ALA A 369 -11.25 -12.90 -4.92
N SER A 370 -11.27 -14.24 -4.92
CA SER A 370 -11.29 -15.05 -6.13
C SER A 370 -12.58 -14.94 -6.96
N LEU A 371 -13.63 -14.29 -6.45
CA LEU A 371 -14.85 -13.95 -7.18
C LEU A 371 -14.78 -12.55 -7.84
N MET A 372 -13.67 -11.82 -7.66
CA MET A 372 -13.50 -10.44 -8.13
C MET A 372 -12.58 -10.38 -9.36
N GLY A 373 -13.00 -9.65 -10.40
CA GLY A 373 -12.15 -9.33 -11.56
C GLY A 373 -11.24 -8.11 -11.30
N GLY A 374 -9.99 -8.17 -11.76
CA GLY A 374 -9.05 -7.05 -11.75
C GLY A 374 -8.48 -6.75 -10.35
N ILE A 375 -7.55 -7.59 -9.91
CA ILE A 375 -7.00 -7.61 -8.54
C ILE A 375 -6.45 -6.23 -8.11
N LEU A 376 -5.67 -5.57 -8.97
CA LEU A 376 -5.08 -4.25 -8.73
C LEU A 376 -6.14 -3.16 -8.46
N GLN A 377 -7.20 -3.13 -9.26
CA GLN A 377 -8.27 -2.15 -9.12
C GLN A 377 -9.04 -2.38 -7.81
N ALA A 378 -9.36 -3.62 -7.47
CA ALA A 378 -10.02 -3.96 -6.21
C ALA A 378 -9.19 -3.53 -4.99
N ALA A 379 -7.89 -3.88 -4.96
CA ALA A 379 -6.98 -3.54 -3.87
C ALA A 379 -6.85 -2.01 -3.67
N ILE A 380 -6.60 -1.25 -4.74
CA ILE A 380 -6.45 0.21 -4.63
C ILE A 380 -7.78 0.89 -4.33
N SER A 381 -8.91 0.36 -4.83
CA SER A 381 -10.24 0.87 -4.47
C SER A 381 -10.50 0.79 -2.97
N ILE A 382 -10.11 -0.30 -2.29
CA ILE A 382 -10.24 -0.43 -0.83
C ILE A 382 -9.45 0.66 -0.08
N PHE A 383 -8.22 0.95 -0.50
CA PHE A 383 -7.44 2.08 0.05
C PHE A 383 -8.06 3.45 -0.25
N GLY A 384 -8.70 3.62 -1.41
CA GLY A 384 -9.43 4.84 -1.74
C GLY A 384 -10.70 5.02 -0.91
N ILE A 385 -11.50 3.97 -0.79
CA ILE A 385 -12.83 4.00 -0.18
C ILE A 385 -12.77 4.22 1.34
N ILE A 386 -11.85 3.55 2.03
CA ILE A 386 -11.73 3.61 3.51
C ILE A 386 -10.54 4.49 3.93
N GLY A 387 -9.39 4.36 3.24
CA GLY A 387 -8.19 5.12 3.55
C GLY A 387 -8.30 6.61 3.26
N GLY A 388 -9.12 7.03 2.28
CA GLY A 388 -9.38 8.44 1.98
C GLY A 388 -10.09 9.17 3.14
N PRO A 389 -11.27 8.73 3.58
CA PRO A 389 -11.96 9.32 4.75
C PRO A 389 -11.12 9.26 6.04
N LEU A 390 -10.35 8.18 6.26
CA LEU A 390 -9.38 8.12 7.37
C LEU A 390 -8.27 9.18 7.22
N LEU A 391 -7.70 9.36 6.04
CA LEU A 391 -6.72 10.41 5.77
C LEU A 391 -7.31 11.80 6.00
N GLY A 392 -8.57 12.03 5.63
CA GLY A 392 -9.30 13.25 5.94
C GLY A 392 -9.39 13.52 7.45
N MET A 393 -9.75 12.51 8.24
CA MET A 393 -9.82 12.59 9.70
C MET A 393 -8.46 12.95 10.33
N PHE A 394 -7.39 12.24 9.97
CA PHE A 394 -6.06 12.48 10.53
C PHE A 394 -5.49 13.83 10.10
N THR A 395 -5.63 14.19 8.82
CA THR A 395 -5.20 15.49 8.28
C THR A 395 -5.90 16.64 8.99
N LEU A 396 -7.22 16.52 9.20
CA LEU A 396 -8.03 17.50 9.93
C LEU A 396 -7.61 17.61 11.41
N GLY A 397 -7.26 16.50 12.07
CA GLY A 397 -6.73 16.52 13.43
C GLY A 397 -5.37 17.21 13.56
N VAL A 398 -4.45 16.93 12.63
CA VAL A 398 -3.06 17.41 12.64
C VAL A 398 -2.96 18.88 12.23
N LEU A 399 -3.63 19.28 11.15
CA LEU A 399 -3.48 20.62 10.56
C LEU A 399 -4.45 21.67 11.13
N CYS A 400 -5.62 21.26 11.66
CA CYS A 400 -6.66 22.20 12.07
C CYS A 400 -6.86 22.18 13.61
N PRO A 401 -6.24 23.11 14.36
CA PRO A 401 -6.30 23.11 15.83
C PRO A 401 -7.70 23.44 16.39
N PHE A 402 -8.59 23.97 15.56
CA PHE A 402 -9.99 24.27 15.91
C PHE A 402 -10.98 23.15 15.54
N ALA A 403 -10.52 22.07 14.89
CA ALA A 403 -11.38 20.92 14.62
C ALA A 403 -11.82 20.24 15.92
N ASN A 404 -13.07 19.82 16.00
CA ASN A 404 -13.67 19.19 17.19
C ASN A 404 -14.23 17.78 16.88
N SER A 405 -14.48 16.99 17.93
CA SER A 405 -14.87 15.59 17.81
C SER A 405 -16.20 15.39 17.07
N LYS A 406 -17.19 16.29 17.23
CA LYS A 406 -18.47 16.22 16.49
C LYS A 406 -18.25 16.44 15.00
N GLY A 407 -17.44 17.43 14.64
CA GLY A 407 -17.09 17.73 13.25
C GLY A 407 -16.33 16.59 12.59
N VAL A 408 -15.29 16.08 13.24
CA VAL A 408 -14.46 15.00 12.68
C VAL A 408 -15.23 13.69 12.51
N LEU A 409 -16.14 13.36 13.44
CA LEU A 409 -17.02 12.20 13.31
C LEU A 409 -18.02 12.35 12.14
N LEU A 410 -18.70 13.49 12.01
CA LEU A 410 -19.63 13.71 10.90
C LEU A 410 -18.90 13.82 9.54
N GLY A 411 -17.71 14.43 9.51
CA GLY A 411 -16.85 14.44 8.34
C GLY A 411 -16.43 13.04 7.90
N LEU A 412 -16.03 12.17 8.84
CA LEU A 412 -15.70 10.78 8.52
C LEU A 412 -16.91 10.07 7.90
N MET A 413 -18.09 10.17 8.52
CA MET A 413 -19.30 9.51 8.04
C MET A 413 -19.70 9.99 6.64
N SER A 414 -19.68 11.30 6.37
CA SER A 414 -19.98 11.84 5.03
C SER A 414 -18.95 11.41 3.98
N GLY A 415 -17.67 11.37 4.34
CA GLY A 415 -16.61 10.88 3.44
C GLY A 415 -16.80 9.41 3.11
N LEU A 416 -17.00 8.56 4.11
CA LEU A 416 -17.25 7.13 3.93
C LEU A 416 -18.49 6.86 3.09
N VAL A 417 -19.61 7.55 3.34
CA VAL A 417 -20.86 7.33 2.58
C VAL A 417 -20.66 7.65 1.10
N VAL A 418 -20.01 8.77 0.76
CA VAL A 418 -19.78 9.11 -0.66
C VAL A 418 -18.71 8.21 -1.29
N SER A 419 -17.63 7.90 -0.57
CA SER A 419 -16.59 6.98 -1.06
C SER A 419 -17.12 5.56 -1.28
N LEU A 420 -17.98 5.04 -0.39
CA LEU A 420 -18.65 3.74 -0.55
C LEU A 420 -19.64 3.77 -1.72
N TRP A 421 -20.44 4.84 -1.86
CA TRP A 421 -21.37 4.99 -2.97
C TRP A 421 -20.67 5.00 -4.33
N LEU A 422 -19.60 5.79 -4.48
CA LEU A 422 -18.77 5.80 -5.70
C LEU A 422 -18.09 4.45 -5.94
N GLY A 423 -17.50 3.86 -4.90
CA GLY A 423 -16.76 2.60 -4.99
C GLY A 423 -17.64 1.39 -5.36
N ILE A 424 -18.82 1.27 -4.75
CA ILE A 424 -19.81 0.22 -5.07
C ILE A 424 -20.42 0.50 -6.44
N GLY A 425 -20.76 1.75 -6.75
CA GLY A 425 -21.29 2.17 -8.04
C GLY A 425 -20.37 1.82 -9.21
N ALA A 426 -19.07 2.07 -9.09
CA ALA A 426 -18.06 1.73 -10.10
C ALA A 426 -17.77 0.23 -10.26
N GLN A 427 -18.25 -0.62 -9.34
CA GLN A 427 -18.19 -2.09 -9.47
C GLN A 427 -19.47 -2.64 -10.13
N ILE A 428 -20.63 -2.05 -9.85
CA ILE A 428 -21.92 -2.42 -10.48
C ILE A 428 -22.01 -1.88 -11.92
N TYR A 429 -21.51 -0.67 -12.14
CA TYR A 429 -21.49 0.03 -13.43
C TYR A 429 -20.03 0.28 -13.85
N PRO A 430 -19.34 -0.73 -14.41
CA PRO A 430 -17.93 -0.59 -14.78
C PRO A 430 -17.74 0.48 -15.88
N PRO A 431 -16.64 1.26 -15.84
CA PRO A 431 -16.41 2.34 -16.80
C PRO A 431 -16.31 1.83 -18.25
N THR A 432 -16.89 2.57 -19.20
CA THR A 432 -16.94 2.15 -20.61
C THR A 432 -15.54 2.04 -21.26
N PRO A 433 -15.38 1.27 -22.36
CA PRO A 433 -14.12 1.20 -23.11
C PRO A 433 -13.62 2.59 -23.55
N ALA A 434 -14.55 3.49 -23.89
CA ALA A 434 -14.25 4.88 -24.25
C ALA A 434 -13.61 5.69 -23.11
N MET A 435 -13.90 5.36 -21.85
CA MET A 435 -13.31 6.00 -20.66
C MET A 435 -12.01 5.33 -20.21
N THR A 436 -11.94 4.00 -20.27
CA THR A 436 -10.76 3.22 -19.86
C THR A 436 -9.61 3.23 -20.85
N ARG A 437 -9.89 3.38 -22.16
CA ARG A 437 -8.90 3.39 -23.26
C ARG A 437 -7.85 2.26 -23.15
N PRO A 438 -8.26 0.98 -23.22
CA PRO A 438 -7.31 -0.11 -23.36
C PRO A 438 -6.54 0.01 -24.69
N LEU A 439 -5.33 -0.53 -24.72
CA LEU A 439 -4.58 -0.77 -25.95
C LEU A 439 -5.32 -1.79 -26.84
N SER A 440 -5.16 -1.67 -28.16
CA SER A 440 -5.66 -2.65 -29.12
C SER A 440 -4.81 -3.92 -29.06
N LEU A 441 -5.40 -5.02 -28.60
CA LEU A 441 -4.80 -6.35 -28.60
C LEU A 441 -5.22 -7.07 -29.89
N THR A 442 -4.37 -7.96 -30.41
CA THR A 442 -4.63 -8.69 -31.66
C THR A 442 -4.44 -10.19 -31.47
N THR A 443 -5.18 -10.99 -32.24
CA THR A 443 -5.05 -12.45 -32.26
C THR A 443 -4.77 -12.99 -33.67
N GLU A 444 -4.40 -12.11 -34.62
CA GLU A 444 -4.21 -12.47 -36.03
C GLU A 444 -2.99 -13.37 -36.25
N GLY A 445 -1.97 -13.28 -35.39
CA GLY A 445 -0.81 -14.17 -35.38
C GLY A 445 -1.00 -15.45 -34.55
N CYS A 446 -2.17 -15.69 -33.96
CA CYS A 446 -2.40 -16.87 -33.12
C CYS A 446 -2.75 -18.11 -33.97
N ASN A 447 -1.99 -19.20 -33.83
CA ASN A 447 -2.31 -20.49 -34.45
C ASN A 447 -3.42 -21.21 -33.64
N PHE A 448 -4.68 -21.07 -34.08
CA PHE A 448 -5.82 -21.80 -33.51
C PHE A 448 -5.90 -23.23 -34.07
N THR A 449 -5.66 -24.24 -33.24
CA THR A 449 -5.83 -25.68 -33.60
C THR A 449 -7.23 -26.23 -33.32
N THR A 450 -8.13 -25.42 -32.77
CA THR A 450 -9.54 -25.78 -32.50
C THR A 450 -10.47 -24.96 -33.38
N THR A 451 -11.30 -25.64 -34.17
CA THR A 451 -12.34 -25.03 -35.02
C THR A 451 -13.59 -24.67 -34.21
N ASP A 452 -13.44 -23.99 -33.08
CA ASP A 452 -14.55 -23.32 -32.40
C ASP A 452 -14.69 -21.91 -32.98
N SER A 453 -15.48 -21.79 -34.03
CA SER A 453 -15.87 -20.50 -34.60
C SER A 453 -16.77 -19.76 -33.62
N PHE A 454 -16.17 -19.03 -32.67
CA PHE A 454 -16.88 -18.16 -31.73
C PHE A 454 -17.63 -17.08 -32.51
N ASN A 455 -18.91 -17.32 -32.76
CA ASN A 455 -19.84 -16.33 -33.28
C ASN A 455 -19.86 -15.14 -32.32
N TRP A 456 -19.28 -14.02 -32.74
CA TRP A 456 -19.41 -12.75 -32.05
C TRP A 456 -20.83 -12.20 -32.17
N THR A 457 -21.77 -12.81 -31.44
CA THR A 457 -22.96 -12.09 -30.98
C THR A 457 -22.47 -11.02 -30.01
N SER A 458 -22.17 -9.84 -30.55
CA SER A 458 -21.85 -8.66 -29.77
C SER A 458 -23.04 -8.35 -28.86
N THR A 459 -22.91 -8.69 -27.58
CA THR A 459 -23.86 -8.32 -26.55
C THR A 459 -23.87 -6.80 -26.48
N VAL A 460 -24.89 -6.21 -27.11
CA VAL A 460 -25.17 -4.77 -27.05
C VAL A 460 -25.19 -4.37 -25.59
N GLN A 461 -24.17 -3.62 -25.15
CA GLN A 461 -24.14 -3.12 -23.78
C GLN A 461 -25.42 -2.29 -23.59
N PRO A 462 -26.24 -2.59 -22.55
CA PRO A 462 -27.49 -1.87 -22.35
C PRO A 462 -27.19 -0.39 -22.22
N THR A 463 -27.88 0.44 -23.02
CA THR A 463 -27.65 1.88 -23.12
C THR A 463 -27.73 2.50 -21.73
N GLN A 464 -26.57 2.84 -21.18
CA GLN A 464 -26.48 3.28 -19.79
C GLN A 464 -27.10 4.67 -19.62
N PRO A 465 -27.81 4.93 -18.50
CA PRO A 465 -28.34 6.26 -18.23
C PRO A 465 -27.19 7.27 -18.01
N PRO A 466 -27.34 8.54 -18.40
CA PRO A 466 -26.24 9.51 -18.42
C PRO A 466 -25.63 9.84 -17.04
N LEU A 467 -26.23 9.37 -15.94
CA LEU A 467 -25.65 9.44 -14.60
C LEU A 467 -24.57 8.37 -14.35
N THR A 468 -24.76 7.13 -14.83
CA THR A 468 -23.79 6.04 -14.59
C THR A 468 -22.53 6.23 -15.43
N ASP A 469 -22.69 6.64 -16.70
CA ASP A 469 -21.60 6.99 -17.63
C ASP A 469 -20.66 8.07 -17.09
N ASN A 470 -21.17 9.00 -16.25
CA ASN A 470 -20.39 10.13 -15.73
C ASN A 470 -19.85 9.91 -14.31
N TRP A 471 -20.65 9.44 -13.35
CA TRP A 471 -20.20 9.39 -11.94
C TRP A 471 -19.46 8.09 -11.58
N TYR A 472 -19.82 6.97 -12.19
CA TYR A 472 -19.18 5.67 -11.90
C TYR A 472 -18.00 5.36 -12.83
N SER A 473 -17.88 6.08 -13.95
CA SER A 473 -16.67 6.09 -14.80
C SER A 473 -15.44 6.76 -14.15
N LEU A 474 -15.59 7.38 -12.97
CA LEU A 474 -14.50 8.07 -12.29
C LEU A 474 -13.31 7.13 -12.02
N SER A 475 -12.08 7.60 -12.24
CA SER A 475 -10.89 6.82 -11.88
C SER A 475 -10.91 6.45 -10.39
N TYR A 476 -10.70 5.16 -10.09
CA TYR A 476 -10.64 4.64 -8.73
C TYR A 476 -9.56 5.31 -7.85
N LEU A 477 -8.56 5.95 -8.49
CA LEU A 477 -7.55 6.75 -7.82
C LEU A 477 -8.11 8.04 -7.20
N TYR A 478 -9.22 8.58 -7.72
CA TYR A 478 -9.90 9.74 -7.15
C TYR A 478 -10.81 9.41 -5.95
N PHE A 479 -11.04 8.14 -5.62
CA PHE A 479 -11.79 7.77 -4.40
C PHE A 479 -11.10 8.26 -3.11
N SER A 480 -9.75 8.19 -3.05
CA SER A 480 -8.99 8.69 -1.87
C SER A 480 -9.06 10.22 -1.73
N PRO A 481 -8.76 11.03 -2.77
CA PRO A 481 -8.98 12.48 -2.75
C PRO A 481 -10.41 12.87 -2.37
N ILE A 482 -11.44 12.27 -2.98
CA ILE A 482 -12.83 12.65 -2.71
C ILE A 482 -13.22 12.37 -1.26
N GLY A 483 -12.93 11.17 -0.75
CA GLY A 483 -13.17 10.84 0.66
C GLY A 483 -12.43 11.78 1.61
N THR A 484 -11.15 12.06 1.33
CA THR A 484 -10.32 12.98 2.11
C THR A 484 -10.89 14.41 2.12
N ILE A 485 -11.23 14.94 0.94
CA ILE A 485 -11.73 16.31 0.76
C ILE A 485 -13.11 16.48 1.39
N ILE A 486 -14.01 15.50 1.25
CA ILE A 486 -15.34 15.55 1.88
C ILE A 486 -15.21 15.48 3.40
N THR A 487 -14.39 14.58 3.95
CA THR A 487 -14.16 14.50 5.40
C THR A 487 -13.54 15.77 5.97
N ILE A 488 -12.56 16.38 5.29
CA ILE A 488 -12.00 17.66 5.70
C ILE A 488 -13.05 18.77 5.60
N SER A 489 -13.80 18.87 4.50
CA SER A 489 -14.73 19.98 4.24
C SER A 489 -15.93 19.96 5.19
N VAL A 490 -16.61 18.82 5.30
CA VAL A 490 -17.72 18.63 6.25
C VAL A 490 -17.22 18.74 7.68
N GLY A 491 -16.05 18.15 7.98
CA GLY A 491 -15.48 18.19 9.32
C GLY A 491 -15.05 19.58 9.78
N LEU A 492 -14.55 20.42 8.87
CA LEU A 492 -14.29 21.84 9.11
C LEU A 492 -15.59 22.62 9.35
N LEU A 493 -16.56 22.53 8.43
CA LEU A 493 -17.83 23.25 8.52
C LEU A 493 -18.55 22.93 9.83
N VAL A 494 -18.74 21.65 10.15
CA VAL A 494 -19.37 21.23 11.40
C VAL A 494 -18.54 21.64 12.62
N SER A 495 -17.19 21.59 12.56
CA SER A 495 -16.35 22.07 13.67
C SER A 495 -16.51 23.56 13.94
N LEU A 496 -16.70 24.38 12.90
CA LEU A 496 -16.94 25.82 13.01
C LEU A 496 -18.32 26.12 13.63
N PHE A 497 -19.37 25.38 13.22
CA PHE A 497 -20.73 25.57 13.76
C PHE A 497 -20.93 24.97 15.16
N THR A 498 -20.16 23.96 15.56
CA THR A 498 -20.33 23.25 16.85
C THR A 498 -19.22 23.50 17.88
N GLY A 499 -18.26 24.38 17.57
CA GLY A 499 -17.12 24.68 18.44
C GLY A 499 -17.37 25.85 19.39
N ASP A 500 -17.77 25.56 20.62
CA ASP A 500 -18.01 26.56 21.68
C ASP A 500 -16.84 27.56 21.82
N GLY A 501 -17.07 28.79 21.35
CA GLY A 501 -16.11 29.89 21.41
C GLY A 501 -14.79 29.67 20.67
N GLY A 502 -14.66 28.66 19.79
CA GLY A 502 -13.39 28.11 19.32
C GLY A 502 -12.36 29.14 18.82
N ILE A 503 -12.79 30.15 18.06
CA ILE A 503 -11.91 31.22 17.57
C ILE A 503 -11.45 32.15 18.72
N LYS A 504 -12.34 32.57 19.61
CA LYS A 504 -12.00 33.43 20.76
C LYS A 504 -11.10 32.71 21.76
N ALA A 505 -11.38 31.44 22.03
CA ALA A 505 -10.56 30.59 22.90
C ALA A 505 -9.16 30.34 22.31
N TYR A 506 -9.06 30.04 21.00
CA TYR A 506 -7.77 29.88 20.32
C TYR A 506 -6.95 31.16 20.31
N ILE A 507 -7.56 32.32 20.01
CA ILE A 507 -6.90 33.63 20.04
C ILE A 507 -6.34 33.91 21.44
N ASN A 508 -7.14 33.73 22.51
CA ASN A 508 -6.66 33.93 23.87
C ASN A 508 -5.54 32.94 24.24
N LYS A 509 -5.63 31.67 23.87
CA LYS A 509 -4.59 30.65 24.15
C LYS A 509 -3.27 30.96 23.41
N ARG A 510 -3.32 31.45 22.16
CA ARG A 510 -2.14 31.97 21.45
C ARG A 510 -1.56 33.22 22.11
N ARG A 511 -2.40 34.14 22.59
CA ARG A 511 -1.98 35.35 23.34
C ARG A 511 -1.23 34.97 24.62
N HIS A 512 -1.76 34.01 25.38
CA HIS A 512 -1.13 33.51 26.60
C HIS A 512 0.22 32.83 26.34
N ASN A 513 0.30 31.96 25.32
CA ASN A 513 1.56 31.28 24.97
C ASN A 513 2.63 32.26 24.42
N SER A 514 2.22 33.35 23.79
CA SER A 514 3.14 34.44 23.39
C SER A 514 3.73 35.14 24.62
N LEU A 515 2.88 35.52 25.59
CA LEU A 515 3.29 36.16 26.83
C LEU A 515 4.23 35.27 27.68
N SER A 516 3.93 33.97 27.80
CA SER A 516 4.81 33.03 28.52
C SER A 516 6.15 32.83 27.81
N SER A 517 6.17 32.83 26.47
CA SER A 517 7.42 32.72 25.70
C SER A 517 8.32 33.94 25.93
N CYS A 518 7.76 35.15 25.98
CA CYS A 518 8.50 36.36 26.36
C CYS A 518 9.05 36.30 27.79
N GLN A 519 8.30 35.74 28.75
CA GLN A 519 8.78 35.58 30.13
C GLN A 519 9.92 34.54 30.25
N VAL A 520 9.86 33.45 29.47
CA VAL A 520 10.97 32.48 29.38
C VAL A 520 12.22 33.13 28.75
N PHE A 521 12.05 33.93 27.69
CA PHE A 521 13.16 34.67 27.07
C PHE A 521 13.77 35.71 28.02
N GLN A 522 12.95 36.44 28.78
CA GLN A 522 13.44 37.38 29.80
C GLN A 522 14.19 36.69 30.95
N ARG A 523 13.80 35.47 31.34
CA ARG A 523 14.57 34.68 32.33
C ARG A 523 15.93 34.27 31.79
N HIS A 524 16.02 33.78 30.55
CA HIS A 524 17.33 33.49 29.93
C HIS A 524 18.18 34.76 29.71
N SER A 525 17.56 35.89 29.37
CA SER A 525 18.26 37.19 29.20
C SER A 525 18.84 37.78 30.50
N LYS A 526 18.48 37.25 31.68
CA LYS A 526 19.02 37.69 32.99
C LYS A 526 19.86 36.62 33.68
N GLY A 527 20.22 35.55 32.98
CA GLY A 527 20.94 34.39 33.55
C GLY A 527 22.46 34.52 33.71
N CYS A 528 23.08 35.67 33.36
CA CYS A 528 24.54 35.81 33.30
C CYS A 528 25.09 37.05 34.05
N SER A 529 24.77 37.19 35.34
CA SER A 529 25.58 38.01 36.28
C SER A 529 25.12 37.88 37.74
N SER A 530 25.67 36.93 38.51
CA SER A 530 25.91 37.00 39.98
C SER A 530 26.37 35.65 40.53
N GLU A 531 27.69 35.42 40.55
CA GLU A 531 28.29 34.49 41.51
C GLU A 531 28.60 35.24 42.82
N THR A 532 28.49 34.51 43.94
CA THR A 532 29.12 34.80 45.24
C THR A 532 29.05 36.23 45.82
N THR A 533 28.13 36.43 46.77
CA THR A 533 28.49 36.80 48.15
C THR A 533 27.52 36.16 49.13
N SER A 534 28.01 35.74 50.30
CA SER A 534 27.18 35.18 51.37
C SER A 534 26.64 36.28 52.28
N ASN A 535 25.46 36.07 52.87
CA ASN A 535 24.95 36.90 53.97
C ASN A 535 25.89 36.81 55.19
N ALA A 536 26.18 37.95 55.82
CA ALA A 536 26.70 38.04 57.19
C ALA A 536 26.61 39.48 57.75
N THR A 537 25.53 39.81 58.46
CA THR A 537 25.47 40.81 59.56
C THR A 537 24.16 40.68 60.33
N ASP A 538 24.21 41.03 61.63
CA ASP A 538 23.13 41.43 62.55
C ASP A 538 21.90 40.47 62.66
N LEU A 539 21.62 39.83 63.80
CA LEU A 539 21.80 40.22 65.21
C LEU A 539 22.03 39.01 66.13
#